data_AF-A0AAV4QIH4-F1
#
_entry.id   AF-A0AAV4QIH4-F1
#
_cell.length_a   1.000
_cell.length_b   1.000
_cell.length_c   1.000
_cell.angle_alpha   90.00
_cell.angle_beta   90.00
_cell.angle_gamma   90.00
#
_symmetry.space_group_name_H-M   'P 1'
#
loop_
_entity.id
_entity.type
_entity.pdbx_description
1 polymer ?
#
loop_
_entity_poly.entity_id
_entity_poly.type
_entity_poly.pdbx_seq_one_letter_code
_entity_poly.pdbx_strand_id
1 'polypeptide(L)'
;MSLFDKIESHIRALESLGVNQNSNAAWLYPMVESCLSAELIRVWQRSVLFNAKGPRLSNLLEFLRKEVEGEQRVKLARSGFDISPSSREEHP
;
A
#
# COMPACT_ATOMS: atom_id res chain seq x y z
N MET A 1 -2.77 -6.36 -9.61
CA MET A 1 -3.09 -6.60 -8.18
C MET A 1 -1.85 -6.33 -7.35
N SER A 2 -1.89 -5.33 -6.49
CA SER A 2 -0.76 -4.90 -5.65
C SER A 2 -0.51 -5.89 -4.50
N LEU A 3 0.65 -5.77 -3.84
CA LEU A 3 0.95 -6.54 -2.62
C LEU A 3 -0.11 -6.27 -1.53
N PHE A 4 -0.52 -5.00 -1.39
CA PHE A 4 -1.57 -4.60 -0.46
C PHE A 4 -2.89 -5.32 -0.75
N ASP A 5 -3.34 -5.37 -2.01
CA ASP A 5 -4.60 -6.04 -2.38
C ASP A 5 -4.59 -7.53 -2.00
N LYS A 6 -3.44 -8.20 -2.16
CA LYS A 6 -3.26 -9.62 -1.79
C LYS A 6 -3.35 -9.81 -0.28
N ILE A 7 -2.64 -8.97 0.49
CA ILE A 7 -2.65 -9.02 1.94
C ILE A 7 -4.06 -8.73 2.47
N GLU A 8 -4.73 -7.69 1.95
CA GLU A 8 -6.08 -7.34 2.37
C GLU A 8 -7.07 -8.47 2.06
N SER A 9 -6.98 -9.08 0.87
CA SER A 9 -7.82 -10.21 0.48
C SER A 9 -7.61 -11.43 1.39
N HIS A 10 -6.36 -11.78 1.70
CA HIS A 10 -6.06 -12.89 2.61
C HIS A 10 -6.57 -12.61 4.03
N ILE A 11 -6.41 -11.39 4.55
CA ILE A 11 -6.91 -11.06 5.88
C ILE A 11 -8.44 -11.13 5.92
N ARG A 12 -9.14 -10.62 4.91
CA ARG A 12 -10.61 -10.77 4.80
C ARG A 12 -11.05 -12.23 4.74
N ALA A 13 -10.28 -13.08 4.06
CA ALA A 13 -10.55 -14.53 4.03
C ALA A 13 -10.32 -15.17 5.40
N LEU A 14 -9.36 -14.70 6.19
CA LEU A 14 -9.16 -15.14 7.57
C LEU A 14 -10.29 -14.66 8.49
N GLU A 15 -10.83 -13.46 8.26
CA GLU A 15 -11.99 -12.96 9.01
C GLU A 15 -13.23 -13.85 8.85
N SER A 16 -13.45 -14.42 7.66
CA SER A 16 -14.55 -15.38 7.44
C SER A 16 -14.37 -16.69 8.21
N LEU A 17 -13.13 -17.01 8.61
CA LEU A 17 -12.77 -18.16 9.44
C LEU A 17 -12.74 -17.82 10.94
N GLY A 18 -13.19 -16.62 11.33
CA GLY A 18 -13.24 -16.16 12.73
C GLY A 18 -11.94 -15.51 13.23
N VAL A 19 -10.95 -15.32 12.36
CA VAL A 19 -9.71 -14.61 12.69
C VAL A 19 -9.90 -13.11 12.45
N ASN A 20 -10.28 -12.38 13.48
CA ASN A 20 -10.40 -10.92 13.40
C ASN A 20 -9.01 -10.23 13.42
N GLN A 21 -8.85 -9.07 12.77
CA GLN A 21 -7.58 -8.32 12.84
C GLN A 21 -7.23 -7.84 14.25
N ASN A 22 -8.22 -7.52 15.07
CA ASN A 22 -8.01 -6.82 16.33
C ASN A 22 -7.53 -7.74 17.47
N SER A 23 -8.04 -8.96 17.54
CA SER A 23 -7.62 -9.97 18.54
C SER A 23 -6.45 -10.83 18.06
N ASN A 24 -6.23 -10.93 16.74
CA ASN A 24 -5.16 -11.75 16.16
C ASN A 24 -3.94 -10.94 15.68
N ALA A 25 -3.93 -9.62 15.90
CA ALA A 25 -2.84 -8.74 15.46
C ALA A 25 -1.45 -9.23 15.87
N ALA A 26 -1.34 -9.88 17.04
CA ALA A 26 -0.07 -10.34 17.60
C ALA A 26 0.65 -11.39 16.71
N TRP A 27 -0.08 -12.31 16.09
CA TRP A 27 0.51 -13.32 15.19
C TRP A 27 0.34 -12.95 13.71
N LEU A 28 -0.67 -12.17 13.35
CA LEU A 28 -0.86 -11.66 11.99
C LEU A 28 0.23 -10.67 11.60
N TYR A 29 0.68 -9.81 12.52
CA TYR A 29 1.72 -8.83 12.24
C TYR A 29 3.02 -9.46 11.70
N PRO A 30 3.68 -10.40 12.40
CA PRO A 30 4.93 -11.00 11.90
C PRO A 30 4.72 -11.75 10.58
N MET A 31 3.53 -12.34 10.36
CA MET A 31 3.22 -13.00 9.10
C MET A 31 3.14 -12.00 7.93
N VAL A 32 2.44 -10.88 8.13
CA VAL A 32 2.33 -9.82 7.12
C VAL A 32 3.69 -9.15 6.88
N GLU A 33 4.46 -8.87 7.94
CA GLU A 33 5.81 -8.30 7.84
C GLU A 33 6.77 -9.23 7.08
N SER A 34 6.68 -10.55 7.27
CA SER A 34 7.52 -11.53 6.55
C SER A 34 7.27 -11.58 5.04
N CYS A 35 6.11 -11.12 4.58
CA CYS A 35 5.78 -11.06 3.16
C CYS A 35 6.40 -9.83 2.44
N LEU A 36 7.00 -8.91 3.20
CA LEU A 36 7.56 -7.67 2.67
C LEU A 36 9.02 -7.86 2.25
N SER A 37 9.44 -7.15 1.21
CA SER A 37 10.86 -7.11 0.84
C SER A 37 11.68 -6.33 1.87
N ALA A 38 12.98 -6.61 1.95
CA ALA A 38 13.88 -5.89 2.87
C ALA A 38 13.87 -4.37 2.64
N GLU A 39 13.70 -3.92 1.40
CA GLU A 39 13.57 -2.50 1.08
C GLU A 39 12.28 -1.90 1.66
N LEU A 40 11.15 -2.58 1.47
CA LEU A 40 9.86 -2.11 1.97
C LEU A 40 9.83 -2.10 3.50
N ILE A 41 10.48 -3.06 4.17
CA ILE A 41 10.67 -3.06 5.63
C ILE A 41 11.48 -1.82 6.07
N ARG A 42 12.55 -1.46 5.36
CA ARG A 42 13.34 -0.26 5.68
C ARG A 42 12.54 1.03 5.49
N VAL A 43 11.68 1.10 4.47
CA VAL A 43 10.77 2.25 4.29
C VAL A 43 9.73 2.28 5.42
N TRP A 44 9.13 1.13 5.74
CA TRP A 44 8.20 0.97 6.86
C TRP A 44 8.81 1.46 8.18
N GLN A 45 10.03 1.02 8.53
CA GLN A 45 10.72 1.43 9.75
C GLN A 45 11.00 2.94 9.85
N ARG A 46 11.13 3.64 8.71
CA ARG A 46 11.31 5.10 8.66
C ARG A 46 10.00 5.87 8.64
N SER A 47 8.87 5.18 8.44
CA SER A 47 7.55 5.80 8.41
C SER A 47 7.15 6.30 9.80
N VAL A 48 6.46 7.44 9.83
CA VAL A 48 5.84 7.98 11.05
C VAL A 48 4.84 6.99 11.67
N LEU A 49 4.27 6.10 10.85
CA LEU A 49 3.31 5.08 11.27
C LEU A 49 3.97 3.92 12.04
N PHE A 50 5.29 3.72 11.91
CA PHE A 50 6.00 2.65 12.62
C PHE A 50 5.96 2.81 14.14
N ASN A 51 6.06 4.05 14.60
CA ASN A 51 6.01 4.42 16.02
C ASN A 51 4.67 5.07 16.42
N ALA A 52 3.69 5.07 15.53
CA ALA A 52 2.37 5.62 15.83
C ALA A 52 1.67 4.79 16.91
N LYS A 53 0.88 5.47 17.75
CA LYS A 53 0.02 4.82 18.74
C LYS A 53 -1.07 4.03 18.02
N GLY A 54 -1.36 2.82 18.48
CA GLY A 54 -2.41 1.97 17.92
C GLY A 54 -1.92 0.56 17.55
N PRO A 55 -2.79 -0.29 16.99
CA PRO A 55 -2.44 -1.63 16.58
C PRO A 55 -1.38 -1.61 15.47
N ARG A 56 -0.25 -2.28 15.73
CA ARG A 56 0.90 -2.34 14.81
C ARG A 56 0.51 -2.83 13.40
N LEU A 57 -0.37 -3.83 13.34
CA LEU A 57 -0.89 -4.37 12.08
C LEU A 57 -1.69 -3.33 11.29
N SER A 58 -2.59 -2.59 11.95
CA SER A 58 -3.38 -1.55 11.30
C SER A 58 -2.49 -0.44 10.72
N ASN A 59 -1.49 -0.01 11.48
CA ASN A 59 -0.54 1.00 11.01
C ASN A 59 0.27 0.50 9.79
N LEU A 60 0.66 -0.78 9.78
CA LEU A 60 1.37 -1.38 8.65
C LEU A 60 0.49 -1.46 7.41
N LEU A 61 -0.77 -1.88 7.55
CA LEU A 61 -1.71 -1.93 6.43
C LEU A 61 -2.01 -0.55 5.87
N GLU A 62 -2.17 0.47 6.74
CA GLU A 62 -2.33 1.86 6.30
C GLU A 62 -1.10 2.35 5.54
N PHE A 63 0.11 2.04 6.01
CA PHE A 63 1.34 2.35 5.31
C PHE A 63 1.38 1.71 3.91
N LEU A 64 1.11 0.41 3.81
CA LEU A 64 1.11 -0.30 2.53
C LEU A 64 0.08 0.27 1.55
N ARG A 65 -1.12 0.63 2.04
CA ARG A 65 -2.13 1.30 1.23
C ARG A 65 -1.63 2.64 0.69
N LYS A 66 -1.08 3.48 1.57
CA LYS A 66 -0.53 4.80 1.20
C LYS A 66 0.58 4.68 0.17
N GLU A 67 1.40 3.63 0.26
CA GLU A 67 2.50 3.44 -0.68
C GLU A 67 2.00 3.03 -2.07
N VAL A 68 0.98 2.16 -2.15
CA VAL A 68 0.31 1.84 -3.42
C VAL A 68 -0.38 3.07 -4.03
N GLU A 69 -1.09 3.85 -3.23
CA GLU A 69 -1.71 5.10 -3.71
C GLU A 69 -0.65 6.14 -4.13
N GLY A 70 0.46 6.23 -3.40
CA GLY A 70 1.59 7.09 -3.72
C GLY A 70 2.20 6.76 -5.08
N GLU A 71 2.45 5.47 -5.34
CA GLU A 71 2.90 5.02 -6.66
C GLU A 71 1.91 5.38 -7.77
N GLN A 72 0.60 5.23 -7.53
CA GLN A 72 -0.42 5.60 -8.51
C GLN A 72 -0.42 7.10 -8.79
N ARG A 73 -0.30 7.95 -7.76
CA ARG A 73 -0.19 9.41 -7.92
C ARG A 73 1.07 9.80 -8.70
N VAL A 74 2.21 9.17 -8.42
CA VAL A 74 3.46 9.41 -9.16
C VAL A 74 3.31 9.01 -10.63
N LYS A 75 2.70 7.84 -10.91
CA LYS A 75 2.41 7.40 -12.28
C LYS A 75 1.51 8.41 -13.00
N LEU A 76 0.43 8.84 -12.36
CA LEU A 76 -0.50 9.82 -12.93
C LEU A 76 0.18 11.16 -13.22
N ALA A 77 0.98 11.68 -12.27
CA ALA A 77 1.72 12.91 -12.45
C ALA A 77 2.69 12.80 -13.64
N ARG A 78 3.41 11.69 -13.77
CA ARG A 78 4.33 11.45 -14.89
C ARG A 78 3.61 11.34 -16.23
N SER A 79 2.46 10.65 -16.27
CA SER A 79 1.64 10.54 -17.49
C SER A 79 0.94 11.85 -17.87
N GLY A 80 0.58 12.68 -16.90
CA GLY A 80 -0.08 13.99 -17.13
C GLY A 80 0.83 15.05 -17.75
N PHE A 81 2.15 14.83 -17.76
CA PHE A 81 3.12 15.69 -18.46
C PHE A 81 3.41 15.24 -19.90
N ASP A 82 2.96 14.06 -20.33
CA ASP A 82 3.15 13.52 -21.69
C ASP A 82 2.04 13.99 -22.67
N ILE A 83 1.50 15.20 -22.44
CA ILE A 83 0.62 15.86 -23.40
C ILE A 83 1.55 16.54 -24.41
N SER A 84 2.05 15.78 -25.39
CA SER A 84 2.75 16.35 -26.53
C SER A 84 1.76 17.21 -27.34
N PRO A 85 2.04 18.51 -27.58
CA PRO A 85 1.18 19.33 -28.42
C PRO A 85 1.42 18.98 -29.89
N SER A 86 0.70 17.99 -30.39
CA SER A 86 0.46 17.79 -31.83
C SER A 86 -1.06 17.64 -31.97
N SER A 87 -1.79 18.53 -32.63
CA SER A 87 -1.47 19.13 -33.92
C SER A 87 -1.94 20.58 -33.99
N ARG A 88 -1.04 21.47 -34.44
CA ARG A 88 -1.45 22.64 -35.21
C ARG A 88 -1.95 22.13 -36.55
N GLU A 89 -3.27 22.05 -36.73
CA GLU A 89 -3.85 22.11 -38.07
C GLU A 89 -4.36 23.54 -38.25
N GLU A 90 -3.49 24.36 -38.84
CA GLU A 90 -3.94 25.52 -39.59
C GLU A 90 -4.68 24.98 -40.81
N HIS A 91 -5.92 25.42 -41.00
CA HIS A 91 -6.62 25.30 -42.28
C HIS A 91 -7.15 26.69 -42.68
N PRO A 92 -7.10 27.01 -43.99
CA PRO A 92 -6.97 28.35 -44.57
C PRO A 92 -8.28 29.14 -44.66
#